data_AF-A0A9R0Y3M4-F1
#
_entry.id   AF-A0A9R0Y3M4-F1
#
_cell.length_a   1.000
_cell.length_b   1.000
_cell.length_c   1.000
_cell.angle_alpha   90.00
_cell.angle_beta   90.00
_cell.angle_gamma   90.00
#
_symmetry.space_group_name_H-M   'P 1'
#
loop_
_entity.id
_entity.type
_entity.pdbx_description
1 polymer ?
#
loop_
_entity_poly.entity_id
_entity_poly.type
_entity_poly.pdbx_seq_one_letter_code
_entity_poly.pdbx_strand_id
1 'polypeptide(L)'
;MDTTAPPASPHRSTSPSSWRPTSGQWASFLQELAHRRGTGGVALPLLKLTAFVSDASHHPLELHLTQDNLTQFAADLGIPFEFNAVSLDAFSPAELISSTGDEIVAVSLPVGCSARAPPLAVILRLVKQLGPKIVVAMDYGADRADLPFSQHFLHCFQSCMFLLDSLDAAGIDADSACKIEKFLIQPRVEDAVLGRRKTDKAVSWRNVFAAAGFTPVPLSNLAEAQADCLLKRVQVRGFHVEKRGVALTLYWQRGELVSVSAWRC
;
A
#
# COMPACT_ATOMS: atom_id res chain seq x y z
N MET A 1 -27.73 -33.15 50.74
CA MET A 1 -27.39 -31.72 50.85
C MET A 1 -26.43 -31.44 49.72
N ASP A 2 -27.00 -31.02 48.59
CA ASP A 2 -26.28 -30.47 47.46
C ASP A 2 -25.56 -29.19 47.87
N THR A 3 -24.32 -29.01 47.43
CA THR A 3 -23.76 -27.68 47.24
C THR A 3 -22.85 -27.68 46.02
N THR A 4 -23.45 -27.30 44.91
CA THR A 4 -22.87 -27.05 43.59
C THR A 4 -21.91 -25.86 43.65
N ALA A 5 -20.67 -26.05 43.20
CA ALA A 5 -19.76 -24.94 42.88
C ALA A 5 -19.87 -24.63 41.37
N PRO A 6 -19.98 -23.35 40.95
CA PRO A 6 -20.13 -22.99 39.54
C PRO A 6 -18.78 -23.01 38.80
N PRO A 7 -18.74 -23.42 37.51
CA PRO A 7 -17.53 -23.33 36.70
C PRO A 7 -17.28 -21.88 36.25
N ALA A 8 -16.01 -21.45 36.40
CA ALA A 8 -15.51 -20.18 35.93
C ALA A 8 -15.68 -20.03 34.41
N SER A 9 -16.26 -18.90 34.00
CA SER A 9 -16.41 -18.51 32.60
C SER A 9 -15.04 -18.16 32.00
N PRO A 10 -14.68 -18.65 30.81
CA PRO A 10 -13.46 -18.20 30.15
C PRO A 10 -13.69 -16.78 29.59
N HIS A 11 -12.90 -15.83 30.09
CA HIS A 11 -12.71 -14.53 29.46
C HIS A 11 -12.26 -14.77 28.01
N ARG A 12 -13.17 -14.50 27.06
CA ARG A 12 -12.87 -14.51 25.63
C ARG A 12 -12.14 -13.22 25.31
N SER A 13 -10.84 -13.17 25.60
CA SER A 13 -9.93 -12.22 24.98
C SER A 13 -9.89 -12.51 23.49
N THR A 14 -10.67 -11.76 22.72
CA THR A 14 -10.52 -11.71 21.27
C THR A 14 -9.27 -10.89 20.96
N SER A 15 -8.13 -11.58 20.95
CA SER A 15 -6.90 -11.03 20.41
C SER A 15 -7.09 -10.78 18.91
N PRO A 16 -6.91 -9.54 18.40
CA PRO A 16 -6.99 -9.25 16.97
C PRO A 16 -5.66 -9.65 16.32
N SER A 17 -5.42 -10.95 16.22
CA SER A 17 -4.23 -11.51 15.58
C SER A 17 -4.43 -11.57 14.06
N SER A 18 -3.46 -11.03 13.31
CA SER A 18 -3.30 -11.10 11.85
C SER A 18 -3.90 -9.93 11.04
N TRP A 19 -3.52 -8.70 11.39
CA TRP A 19 -3.51 -7.61 10.41
C TRP A 19 -2.22 -7.73 9.58
N ARG A 20 -2.37 -8.11 8.30
CA ARG A 20 -1.27 -8.15 7.33
C ARG A 20 -1.26 -6.85 6.50
N PRO A 21 -0.09 -6.35 6.06
CA PRO A 21 0.05 -4.99 5.53
C PRO A 21 -0.77 -4.67 4.27
N THR A 22 -1.14 -5.66 3.46
CA THR A 22 -1.92 -5.48 2.22
C THR A 22 -3.43 -5.42 2.43
N SER A 23 -3.97 -6.07 3.48
CA SER A 23 -5.40 -5.98 3.81
C SER A 23 -5.76 -4.69 4.56
N GLY A 24 -4.80 -4.12 5.32
CA GLY A 24 -5.02 -2.94 6.16
C GLY A 24 -5.47 -1.70 5.38
N GLN A 25 -4.82 -1.39 4.24
CA GLN A 25 -5.19 -0.23 3.42
C GLN A 25 -6.64 -0.30 2.95
N TRP A 26 -7.05 -1.47 2.44
CA TRP A 26 -8.40 -1.67 1.90
C TRP A 26 -9.45 -1.75 3.00
N ALA A 27 -9.12 -2.34 4.16
CA ALA A 27 -10.00 -2.33 5.32
C ALA A 27 -10.30 -0.90 5.80
N SER A 28 -9.29 -0.04 5.95
CA SER A 28 -9.51 1.36 6.33
C SER A 28 -10.33 2.14 5.28
N PHE A 29 -10.12 1.85 3.99
CA PHE A 29 -10.92 2.44 2.91
C PHE A 29 -12.39 2.00 2.97
N LEU A 30 -12.66 0.70 3.14
CA LEU A 30 -14.01 0.15 3.31
C LEU A 30 -14.71 0.77 4.52
N GLN A 31 -14.00 0.92 5.65
CA GLN A 31 -14.53 1.61 6.83
C GLN A 31 -14.94 3.03 6.49
N GLU A 32 -14.07 3.83 5.87
CA GLU A 32 -14.38 5.22 5.52
C GLU A 32 -15.58 5.31 4.57
N LEU A 33 -15.71 4.41 3.59
CA LEU A 33 -16.88 4.32 2.72
C LEU A 33 -18.17 4.04 3.50
N ALA A 34 -18.14 3.09 4.43
CA ALA A 34 -19.28 2.77 5.30
C ALA A 34 -19.65 3.95 6.22
N HIS A 35 -18.68 4.67 6.79
CA HIS A 35 -18.95 5.84 7.63
C HIS A 35 -19.62 6.97 6.85
N ARG A 36 -19.22 7.20 5.58
CA ARG A 36 -19.86 8.21 4.73
C ARG A 36 -21.31 7.87 4.39
N ARG A 37 -21.64 6.58 4.21
CA ARG A 37 -23.03 6.11 4.00
C ARG A 37 -23.98 6.55 5.11
N GLY A 38 -23.53 6.48 6.37
CA GLY A 38 -24.33 6.82 7.55
C GLY A 38 -24.88 8.25 7.54
N THR A 39 -24.32 9.13 6.71
CA THR A 39 -24.74 10.54 6.60
C THR A 39 -25.79 10.82 5.51
N GLY A 40 -26.12 9.86 4.64
CA GLY A 40 -26.92 10.13 3.44
C GLY A 40 -27.96 9.08 3.01
N GLY A 41 -28.06 7.91 3.65
CA GLY A 41 -29.12 6.92 3.37
C GLY A 41 -29.12 6.28 1.98
N VAL A 42 -28.18 6.62 1.10
CA VAL A 42 -28.06 6.06 -0.26
C VAL A 42 -27.39 4.67 -0.21
N ALA A 43 -27.82 3.75 -1.08
CA ALA A 43 -27.19 2.44 -1.26
C ALA A 43 -25.76 2.61 -1.81
N LEU A 44 -24.79 1.90 -1.24
CA LEU A 44 -23.41 1.96 -1.72
C LEU A 44 -23.29 1.26 -3.08
N PRO A 45 -22.53 1.83 -4.03
CA PRO A 45 -22.23 1.15 -5.28
C PRO A 45 -21.40 -0.12 -5.03
N LEU A 46 -21.45 -1.05 -5.99
CA LEU A 46 -20.56 -2.21 -6.01
C LEU A 46 -19.10 -1.76 -6.05
N LEU A 47 -18.31 -2.19 -5.06
CA LEU A 47 -16.88 -1.96 -5.04
C LEU A 47 -16.14 -3.18 -5.58
N LYS A 48 -15.44 -3.00 -6.69
CA LYS A 48 -14.54 -4.01 -7.26
C LYS A 48 -13.09 -3.70 -6.88
N LEU A 49 -12.41 -4.65 -6.25
CA LEU A 49 -10.98 -4.58 -5.97
C LEU A 49 -10.22 -5.58 -6.85
N THR A 50 -9.42 -5.06 -7.77
CA THR A 50 -8.55 -5.89 -8.62
C THR A 50 -7.11 -5.80 -8.14
N ALA A 51 -6.58 -6.89 -7.61
CA ALA A 51 -5.20 -7.02 -7.18
C ALA A 51 -4.34 -7.60 -8.31
N PHE A 52 -3.25 -6.90 -8.64
CA PHE A 52 -2.24 -7.38 -9.58
C PHE A 52 -1.15 -8.12 -8.83
N VAL A 53 -0.95 -9.39 -9.16
CA VAL A 53 -0.07 -10.30 -8.40
C VAL A 53 0.94 -10.93 -9.35
N SER A 54 2.19 -11.09 -8.93
CA SER A 54 3.13 -11.94 -9.67
C SER A 54 3.33 -13.25 -8.89
N ASP A 55 3.36 -14.36 -9.61
CA ASP A 55 3.53 -15.71 -9.03
C ASP A 55 4.90 -15.85 -8.35
N ALA A 56 5.87 -15.02 -8.72
CA ALA A 56 7.18 -14.93 -8.09
C ALA A 56 7.16 -14.20 -6.73
N SER A 57 6.07 -13.51 -6.40
CA SER A 57 5.99 -12.58 -5.25
C SER A 57 4.89 -12.91 -4.24
N HIS A 58 3.90 -13.72 -4.60
CA HIS A 58 2.77 -14.04 -3.73
C HIS A 58 2.50 -15.53 -3.69
N HIS A 59 2.34 -16.06 -2.47
CA HIS A 59 1.88 -17.43 -2.31
C HIS A 59 0.35 -17.48 -2.49
N PRO A 60 -0.21 -18.41 -3.29
CA PRO A 60 -1.65 -18.47 -3.59
C PRO A 60 -2.55 -18.48 -2.35
N LEU A 61 -2.11 -19.12 -1.27
CA LEU A 61 -2.83 -19.15 0.00
C LEU A 61 -2.98 -17.75 0.63
N GLU A 62 -1.97 -16.88 0.52
CA GLU A 62 -2.03 -15.53 1.09
C GLU A 62 -3.03 -14.64 0.37
N LEU A 63 -3.12 -14.79 -0.96
CA LEU A 63 -4.11 -14.10 -1.77
C LEU A 63 -5.52 -14.55 -1.43
N HIS A 64 -5.73 -15.86 -1.30
CA HIS A 64 -7.03 -16.41 -0.91
C HIS A 64 -7.47 -15.94 0.47
N LEU A 65 -6.58 -15.98 1.46
CA LEU A 65 -6.88 -15.46 2.80
C LEU A 65 -7.16 -13.94 2.78
N THR A 66 -6.47 -13.18 1.94
CA THR A 66 -6.71 -11.73 1.81
C THR A 66 -8.08 -11.47 1.19
N GLN A 67 -8.44 -12.23 0.15
CA GLN A 67 -9.75 -12.18 -0.50
C GLN A 67 -10.88 -12.48 0.48
N ASP A 68 -10.78 -13.60 1.22
CA ASP A 68 -11.81 -14.02 2.17
C ASP A 68 -12.00 -12.98 3.28
N ASN A 69 -10.89 -12.50 3.87
CA ASN A 69 -10.92 -11.50 4.93
C ASN A 69 -11.55 -10.18 4.46
N LEU A 70 -11.20 -9.68 3.28
CA LEU A 70 -11.77 -8.43 2.76
C LEU A 70 -13.23 -8.59 2.36
N THR A 71 -13.60 -9.74 1.80
CA THR A 71 -14.99 -10.04 1.41
C THR A 71 -15.89 -10.11 2.63
N GLN A 72 -15.46 -10.84 3.67
CA GLN A 72 -16.19 -10.91 4.93
C GLN A 72 -16.29 -9.52 5.59
N PHE A 73 -15.19 -8.77 5.63
CA PHE A 73 -15.17 -7.44 6.23
C PHE A 73 -16.09 -6.45 5.50
N ALA A 74 -16.15 -6.51 4.17
CA ALA A 74 -17.08 -5.70 3.39
C ALA A 74 -18.54 -6.11 3.63
N ALA A 75 -18.83 -7.41 3.77
CA ALA A 75 -20.16 -7.92 4.11
C ALA A 75 -20.62 -7.42 5.49
N ASP A 76 -19.73 -7.44 6.49
CA ASP A 76 -20.01 -6.93 7.84
C ASP A 76 -20.33 -5.42 7.84
N LEU A 77 -19.75 -4.66 6.90
CA LEU A 77 -20.02 -3.24 6.68
C LEU A 77 -21.22 -2.98 5.76
N GLY A 78 -21.84 -4.03 5.22
CA GLY A 78 -22.95 -3.94 4.27
C GLY A 78 -22.57 -3.27 2.94
N ILE A 79 -21.35 -3.48 2.47
CA ILE A 79 -20.81 -2.98 1.21
C ILE A 79 -20.88 -4.11 0.16
N PRO A 80 -21.57 -3.95 -0.97
CA PRO A 80 -21.47 -4.90 -2.07
C PRO A 80 -20.02 -4.89 -2.60
N PHE A 81 -19.36 -6.05 -2.58
CA PHE A 81 -17.92 -6.14 -2.82
C PHE A 81 -17.56 -7.33 -3.70
N GLU A 82 -16.62 -7.11 -4.61
CA GLU A 82 -16.05 -8.13 -5.50
C GLU A 82 -14.52 -8.02 -5.49
N PHE A 83 -13.84 -9.15 -5.36
CA PHE A 83 -12.38 -9.22 -5.38
C PHE A 83 -11.90 -10.04 -6.55
N ASN A 84 -10.99 -9.47 -7.35
CA ASN A 84 -10.38 -10.11 -8.50
C ASN A 84 -8.85 -10.11 -8.34
N ALA A 85 -8.21 -11.23 -8.67
CA ALA A 85 -6.75 -11.33 -8.71
C ALA A 85 -6.30 -11.59 -10.16
N VAL A 86 -5.41 -10.74 -10.69
CA VAL A 86 -4.90 -10.84 -12.05
C VAL A 86 -3.39 -11.05 -12.00
N SER A 87 -2.91 -12.10 -12.66
CA SER A 87 -1.48 -12.39 -12.73
C SER A 87 -0.77 -11.41 -13.66
N LEU A 88 0.30 -10.77 -13.16
CA LEU A 88 1.20 -9.91 -13.92
C LEU A 88 2.02 -10.69 -14.97
N ASP A 89 2.22 -11.99 -14.73
CA ASP A 89 3.09 -12.85 -15.55
C ASP A 89 2.36 -13.45 -16.75
N ALA A 90 1.04 -13.63 -16.66
CA ALA A 90 0.17 -14.13 -17.74
C ALA A 90 -0.52 -13.00 -18.54
N PHE A 91 0.00 -11.77 -18.46
CA PHE A 91 -0.70 -10.54 -18.86
C PHE A 91 -1.30 -10.58 -20.27
N SER A 92 -2.63 -10.68 -20.35
CA SER A 92 -3.38 -10.27 -21.53
C SER A 92 -4.08 -8.94 -21.20
N PRO A 93 -3.80 -7.83 -21.92
CA PRO A 93 -4.47 -6.55 -21.69
C PRO A 93 -6.00 -6.63 -21.82
N ALA A 94 -6.51 -7.65 -22.52
CA ALA A 94 -7.93 -7.87 -22.77
C ALA A 94 -8.73 -8.19 -21.50
N GLU A 95 -8.15 -8.89 -20.51
CA GLU A 95 -8.84 -9.24 -19.26
C GLU A 95 -9.12 -8.02 -18.37
N LEU A 96 -8.28 -6.99 -18.49
CA LEU A 96 -8.39 -5.74 -17.73
C LEU A 96 -9.46 -4.78 -18.26
N ILE A 97 -9.91 -4.97 -19.50
CA ILE A 97 -10.82 -4.06 -20.22
C ILE A 97 -12.29 -4.44 -19.96
N SER A 98 -12.57 -5.33 -19.01
CA SER A 98 -13.94 -5.61 -18.54
C SER A 98 -14.53 -4.50 -17.64
N SER A 99 -13.92 -3.31 -17.60
CA SER A 99 -14.55 -2.13 -17.01
C SER A 99 -15.78 -1.78 -17.84
N THR A 100 -16.95 -2.11 -17.33
CA THR A 100 -18.22 -1.60 -17.86
C THR A 100 -18.12 -0.07 -17.95
N GLY A 101 -18.57 0.55 -19.05
CA GLY A 101 -18.31 1.97 -19.35
C GLY A 101 -18.83 3.02 -18.34
N ASP A 102 -19.40 2.59 -17.22
CA ASP A 102 -19.90 3.44 -16.12
C ASP A 102 -19.05 3.32 -14.82
N GLU A 103 -17.97 2.54 -14.83
CA GLU A 103 -17.14 2.31 -13.64
C GLU A 103 -16.10 3.42 -13.41
N ILE A 104 -16.01 3.94 -12.17
CA ILE A 104 -14.96 4.89 -11.79
C ILE A 104 -13.74 4.12 -11.30
N VAL A 105 -12.66 4.16 -12.08
CA VAL A 105 -11.41 3.46 -11.74
C VAL A 105 -10.47 4.37 -10.94
N ALA A 106 -9.95 3.83 -9.84
CA ALA A 106 -8.85 4.41 -9.08
C ALA A 106 -7.72 3.37 -8.94
N VAL A 107 -6.48 3.80 -9.08
CA VAL A 107 -5.32 2.90 -9.04
C VAL A 107 -4.42 3.25 -7.86
N SER A 108 -4.04 2.25 -7.07
CA SER A 108 -3.00 2.36 -6.02
C SER A 108 -1.75 1.67 -6.54
N LEU A 109 -0.66 2.41 -6.74
CA LEU A 109 0.55 1.93 -7.41
C LEU A 109 1.80 2.19 -6.54
N PRO A 110 2.43 1.13 -5.97
CA PRO A 110 3.77 1.28 -5.43
C PRO A 110 4.75 1.62 -6.55
N VAL A 111 5.57 2.65 -6.34
CA VAL A 111 6.60 3.10 -7.29
C VAL A 111 7.98 2.80 -6.75
N GLY A 112 8.88 2.42 -7.65
CA GLY A 112 10.27 2.13 -7.33
C GLY A 112 10.90 1.16 -8.33
N CYS A 113 12.22 1.03 -8.30
CA CYS A 113 12.90 -0.05 -9.01
C CYS A 113 12.48 -1.38 -8.37
N SER A 114 11.95 -2.31 -9.18
CA SER A 114 11.75 -3.69 -8.77
C SER A 114 12.43 -4.63 -9.74
N ALA A 115 13.11 -5.65 -9.21
CA ALA A 115 13.65 -6.72 -10.02
C ALA A 115 12.56 -7.68 -10.51
N ARG A 116 11.39 -7.70 -9.87
CA ARG A 116 10.32 -8.66 -10.12
C ARG A 116 9.18 -8.08 -10.96
N ALA A 117 9.00 -6.76 -10.93
CA ALA A 117 7.95 -6.09 -11.71
C ALA A 117 8.43 -5.66 -13.10
N PRO A 118 7.51 -5.52 -14.09
CA PRO A 118 7.80 -4.85 -15.35
C PRO A 118 8.25 -3.39 -15.13
N PRO A 119 8.97 -2.78 -16.10
CA PRO A 119 9.35 -1.38 -16.00
C PRO A 119 8.13 -0.46 -15.79
N LEU A 120 8.26 0.55 -14.93
CA LEU A 120 7.17 1.47 -14.57
C LEU A 120 6.49 2.09 -15.80
N ALA A 121 7.24 2.43 -16.85
CA ALA A 121 6.68 2.96 -18.10
C ALA A 121 5.70 1.99 -18.79
N VAL A 122 5.93 0.67 -18.69
CA VAL A 122 5.03 -0.35 -19.22
C VAL A 122 3.77 -0.42 -18.37
N ILE A 123 3.92 -0.43 -17.04
CA ILE A 123 2.79 -0.43 -16.09
C ILE A 123 1.91 0.79 -16.32
N LEU A 124 2.50 1.99 -16.46
CA LEU A 124 1.75 3.22 -16.69
C LEU A 124 0.96 3.22 -17.99
N ARG A 125 1.47 2.58 -19.05
CA ARG A 125 0.73 2.43 -20.31
C ARG A 125 -0.54 1.61 -20.12
N LEU A 126 -0.45 0.53 -19.34
CA LEU A 126 -1.59 -0.33 -19.01
C LEU A 126 -2.58 0.42 -18.10
N VAL A 127 -2.06 1.12 -17.09
CA VAL A 127 -2.87 1.98 -16.23
C VAL A 127 -3.64 3.03 -17.05
N LYS A 128 -3.03 3.62 -18.08
CA LYS A 128 -3.75 4.55 -18.98
C LYS A 128 -4.91 3.90 -19.74
N GLN A 129 -4.78 2.64 -20.13
CA GLN A 129 -5.85 1.90 -20.83
C GLN A 129 -7.08 1.68 -19.94
N LEU A 130 -6.91 1.67 -18.61
CA LEU A 130 -8.01 1.59 -17.66
C LEU A 130 -8.79 2.91 -17.48
N GLY A 131 -8.32 4.01 -18.08
CA GLY A 131 -8.94 5.34 -17.93
C GLY A 131 -9.14 5.80 -16.47
N PRO A 132 -8.15 5.70 -15.58
CA PRO A 132 -8.34 5.95 -14.16
C PRO A 132 -8.62 7.44 -13.90
N LYS A 133 -9.57 7.69 -13.00
CA LYS A 133 -9.88 9.03 -12.50
C LYS A 133 -8.77 9.57 -11.60
N ILE A 134 -8.07 8.68 -10.90
CA ILE A 134 -6.96 9.01 -10.03
C ILE A 134 -5.99 7.83 -9.91
N VAL A 135 -4.70 8.12 -9.86
CA VAL A 135 -3.64 7.18 -9.52
C VAL A 135 -2.94 7.68 -8.27
N VAL A 136 -2.87 6.86 -7.24
CA VAL A 136 -2.12 7.12 -6.00
C VAL A 136 -0.79 6.38 -6.10
N ALA A 137 0.30 7.14 -6.21
CA ALA A 137 1.65 6.62 -6.28
C ALA A 137 2.30 6.63 -4.89
N MET A 138 2.91 5.51 -4.50
CA MET A 138 3.54 5.32 -3.17
C MET A 138 5.01 4.94 -3.34
N ASP A 139 5.91 5.84 -2.95
CA ASP A 139 7.35 5.63 -2.93
C ASP A 139 7.77 5.29 -1.51
N TYR A 140 8.35 4.13 -1.26
CA TYR A 140 8.78 3.72 0.08
C TYR A 140 10.13 4.33 0.49
N GLY A 141 10.51 5.51 -0.02
CA GLY A 141 11.67 6.28 0.45
C GLY A 141 13.03 5.75 0.02
N ALA A 142 13.08 4.72 -0.83
CA ALA A 142 14.33 4.14 -1.35
C ALA A 142 14.65 4.53 -2.79
N ASP A 143 13.66 4.90 -3.60
CA ASP A 143 13.88 4.94 -5.05
C ASP A 143 14.47 6.26 -5.51
N ARG A 144 15.82 6.31 -5.54
CA ARG A 144 16.58 7.39 -6.17
C ARG A 144 17.14 6.94 -7.50
N ALA A 145 16.24 6.51 -8.38
CA ALA A 145 16.59 6.01 -9.70
C ALA A 145 17.28 7.07 -10.58
N ASP A 146 17.23 8.35 -10.21
CA ASP A 146 17.91 9.48 -10.82
C ASP A 146 19.42 9.56 -10.49
N LEU A 147 19.88 8.86 -9.45
CA LEU A 147 21.26 8.95 -8.97
C LEU A 147 22.17 7.83 -9.52
N PRO A 148 23.51 8.04 -9.54
CA PRO A 148 24.49 6.97 -9.75
C PRO A 148 24.27 5.81 -8.78
N PHE A 149 24.60 4.59 -9.20
CA PHE A 149 24.32 3.36 -8.44
C PHE A 149 24.79 3.41 -6.98
N SER A 150 26.00 3.89 -6.71
CA SER A 150 26.55 3.96 -5.35
C SER A 150 25.73 4.88 -4.43
N GLN A 151 25.28 6.03 -4.93
CA GLN A 151 24.46 6.99 -4.19
C GLN A 151 23.03 6.47 -4.01
N HIS A 152 22.46 5.86 -5.05
CA HIS A 152 21.17 5.20 -4.97
C HIS A 152 21.16 4.10 -3.89
N PHE A 153 22.17 3.22 -3.91
CA PHE A 153 22.31 2.14 -2.94
C PHE A 153 22.47 2.69 -1.52
N LEU A 154 23.32 3.72 -1.33
CA LEU A 154 23.48 4.37 -0.03
C LEU A 154 22.17 4.98 0.47
N HIS A 155 21.38 5.62 -0.39
CA HIS A 155 20.06 6.15 -0.05
C HIS A 155 19.08 5.05 0.38
N CYS A 156 19.03 3.95 -0.37
CA CYS A 156 18.19 2.80 -0.01
C CYS A 156 18.62 2.23 1.35
N PHE A 157 19.92 2.04 1.56
CA PHE A 157 20.46 1.54 2.82
C PHE A 157 20.11 2.46 4.00
N GLN A 158 20.30 3.77 3.84
CA GLN A 158 19.92 4.76 4.86
C GLN A 158 18.42 4.71 5.18
N SER A 159 17.55 4.62 4.17
CA SER A 159 16.11 4.51 4.41
C SER A 159 15.74 3.20 5.12
N CYS A 160 16.40 2.08 4.82
CA CYS A 160 16.25 0.84 5.60
C CYS A 160 16.69 1.01 7.05
N MET A 161 17.80 1.71 7.32
CA MET A 161 18.26 2.00 8.68
C MET A 161 17.25 2.85 9.46
N PHE A 162 16.70 3.90 8.84
CA PHE A 162 15.66 4.71 9.48
C PHE A 162 14.39 3.91 9.77
N LEU A 163 14.01 2.99 8.88
CA LEU A 163 12.87 2.12 9.10
C LEU A 163 13.12 1.17 10.28
N LEU A 164 14.28 0.52 10.35
CA LEU A 164 14.65 -0.35 11.47
C LEU A 164 14.68 0.40 12.80
N ASP A 165 15.32 1.58 12.85
CA ASP A 165 15.34 2.43 14.05
C ASP A 165 13.92 2.83 14.50
N SER A 166 13.01 3.05 13.54
CA SER A 166 11.61 3.34 13.84
C SER A 166 10.84 2.14 14.43
N LEU A 167 11.18 0.91 14.03
CA LEU A 167 10.58 -0.31 14.54
C LEU A 167 11.07 -0.60 15.96
N ASP A 168 12.37 -0.41 16.20
CA ASP A 168 12.97 -0.52 17.53
C ASP A 168 12.34 0.48 18.50
N ALA A 169 12.20 1.74 18.08
CA ALA A 169 11.55 2.76 18.89
C ALA A 169 10.04 2.51 19.11
N ALA A 170 9.38 1.82 18.19
CA ALA A 170 7.99 1.41 18.34
C ALA A 170 7.80 0.18 19.26
N GLY A 171 8.90 -0.46 19.69
CA GLY A 171 8.84 -1.62 20.59
C GLY A 171 8.25 -2.86 19.92
N ILE A 172 8.49 -3.04 18.63
CA ILE A 172 8.07 -4.23 17.88
C ILE A 172 8.77 -5.46 18.46
N ASP A 173 8.03 -6.55 18.65
CA ASP A 173 8.58 -7.80 19.15
C ASP A 173 9.58 -8.42 18.15
N ALA A 174 10.52 -9.21 18.66
CA ALA A 174 11.60 -9.79 17.84
C ALA A 174 11.08 -10.68 16.70
N ASP A 175 9.96 -11.38 16.90
CA ASP A 175 9.36 -12.25 15.90
C ASP A 175 8.77 -11.43 14.73
N SER A 176 8.07 -10.35 15.05
CA SER A 176 7.56 -9.38 14.07
C SER A 176 8.70 -8.64 13.36
N ALA A 177 9.73 -8.21 14.10
CA ALA A 177 10.91 -7.55 13.52
C ALA A 177 11.62 -8.46 12.51
N CYS A 178 11.88 -9.72 12.87
CA CYS A 178 12.48 -10.72 11.98
C CYS A 178 11.65 -10.94 10.70
N LYS A 179 10.31 -10.96 10.81
CA LYS A 179 9.44 -11.05 9.64
C LYS A 179 9.54 -9.79 8.77
N ILE A 180 9.58 -8.60 9.37
CA ILE A 180 9.72 -7.34 8.62
C ILE A 180 11.07 -7.30 7.89
N GLU A 181 12.16 -7.68 8.55
CA GLU A 181 13.48 -7.78 7.94
C GLU A 181 13.48 -8.71 6.73
N LYS A 182 12.94 -9.93 6.90
CA LYS A 182 12.92 -10.97 5.87
C LYS A 182 12.00 -10.65 4.70
N PHE A 183 10.81 -10.11 4.96
CA PHE A 183 9.75 -9.98 3.96
C PHE A 183 9.58 -8.55 3.42
N LEU A 184 10.17 -7.54 4.06
CA LEU A 184 10.12 -6.15 3.59
C LEU A 184 11.52 -5.60 3.31
N ILE A 185 12.46 -5.69 4.25
CA ILE A 185 13.77 -5.05 4.11
C ILE A 185 14.64 -5.79 3.09
N GLN A 186 14.78 -7.10 3.22
CA GLN A 186 15.60 -7.89 2.29
C GLN A 186 15.13 -7.74 0.83
N PRO A 187 13.84 -7.94 0.49
CA PRO A 187 13.35 -7.73 -0.87
C PRO A 187 13.62 -6.33 -1.40
N ARG A 188 13.50 -5.32 -0.54
CA ARG A 188 13.75 -3.92 -0.92
C ARG A 188 15.22 -3.65 -1.23
N VAL A 189 16.14 -4.23 -0.46
CA VAL A 189 17.58 -4.15 -0.74
C VAL A 189 17.93 -4.90 -2.03
N GLU A 190 17.36 -6.10 -2.22
CA GLU A 190 17.50 -6.86 -3.47
C GLU A 190 17.02 -6.05 -4.68
N ASP A 191 15.86 -5.41 -4.57
CA ASP A 191 15.27 -4.59 -5.63
C ASP A 191 16.10 -3.32 -5.92
N ALA A 192 16.69 -2.68 -4.91
CA ALA A 192 17.60 -1.54 -5.09
C ALA A 192 18.90 -1.93 -5.82
N VAL A 193 19.35 -3.19 -5.68
CA VAL A 193 20.55 -3.68 -6.38
C VAL A 193 20.21 -4.22 -7.77
N LEU A 194 19.25 -5.15 -7.85
CA LEU A 194 18.90 -5.89 -9.06
C LEU A 194 17.95 -5.13 -9.97
N GLY A 195 16.98 -4.40 -9.40
CA GLY A 195 16.05 -3.57 -10.17
C GLY A 195 16.75 -2.42 -10.89
N ARG A 196 17.80 -1.85 -10.29
CA ARG A 196 18.64 -0.85 -10.96
C ARG A 196 19.38 -1.39 -12.17
N ARG A 197 19.82 -2.66 -12.15
CA ARG A 197 20.48 -3.28 -13.31
C ARG A 197 19.55 -3.43 -14.52
N LYS A 198 18.24 -3.51 -14.32
CA LYS A 198 17.24 -3.58 -15.40
C LYS A 198 16.90 -2.22 -16.02
N THR A 199 17.37 -1.13 -15.41
CA THR A 199 16.99 0.22 -15.82
C THR A 199 18.16 0.92 -16.50
N ASP A 200 18.11 1.02 -17.83
CA ASP A 200 19.19 1.64 -18.63
C ASP A 200 19.34 3.15 -18.40
N LYS A 201 18.25 3.83 -17.98
CA LYS A 201 18.24 5.30 -17.81
C LYS A 201 17.88 5.69 -16.39
N ALA A 202 18.77 6.45 -15.76
CA ALA A 202 18.54 7.02 -14.44
C ALA A 202 17.50 8.16 -14.51
N VAL A 203 16.23 7.82 -14.35
CA VAL A 203 15.11 8.79 -14.39
C VAL A 203 14.28 8.60 -13.14
N SER A 204 13.90 9.70 -12.48
CA SER A 204 12.99 9.63 -11.33
C SER A 204 11.62 9.10 -11.77
N TRP A 205 10.97 8.29 -10.94
CA TRP A 205 9.65 7.74 -11.26
C TRP A 205 8.62 8.84 -11.55
N ARG A 206 8.73 10.01 -10.90
CA ARG A 206 7.88 11.19 -11.17
C ARG A 206 8.01 11.69 -12.61
N ASN A 207 9.23 11.70 -13.15
CA ASN A 207 9.46 12.06 -14.54
C ASN A 207 8.93 10.98 -15.50
N VAL A 208 8.94 9.71 -15.11
CA VAL A 208 8.30 8.63 -15.87
C VAL A 208 6.78 8.82 -15.94
N PHE A 209 6.14 9.24 -14.84
CA PHE A 209 4.72 9.62 -14.82
C PHE A 209 4.44 10.79 -15.77
N ALA A 210 5.21 11.88 -15.67
CA ALA A 210 5.04 13.05 -16.53
C ALA A 210 5.26 12.71 -18.02
N ALA A 211 6.28 11.92 -18.35
CA ALA A 211 6.55 11.46 -19.72
C ALA A 211 5.46 10.52 -20.26
N ALA A 212 4.82 9.75 -19.38
CA ALA A 212 3.65 8.97 -19.72
C ALA A 212 2.38 9.84 -19.88
N GLY A 213 2.44 11.15 -19.59
CA GLY A 213 1.36 12.10 -19.74
C GLY A 213 0.46 12.23 -18.52
N PHE A 214 0.88 11.75 -17.35
CA PHE A 214 0.15 11.97 -16.10
C PHE A 214 0.49 13.34 -15.52
N THR A 215 -0.50 13.97 -14.89
CA THR A 215 -0.34 15.26 -14.20
C THR A 215 -0.53 15.11 -12.70
N PRO A 216 0.35 15.71 -11.87
CA PRO A 216 0.22 15.61 -10.43
C PRO A 216 -1.00 16.40 -9.92
N VAL A 217 -1.63 15.86 -8.88
CA VAL A 217 -2.80 16.45 -8.21
C VAL A 217 -2.39 16.87 -6.80
N PRO A 218 -2.65 18.12 -6.39
CA PRO A 218 -2.43 18.54 -5.02
C PRO A 218 -3.26 17.72 -4.04
N LEU A 219 -2.62 17.22 -2.99
CA LEU A 219 -3.32 16.56 -1.88
C LEU A 219 -4.16 17.58 -1.10
N SER A 220 -5.32 17.14 -0.63
CA SER A 220 -6.23 17.99 0.14
C SER A 220 -5.68 18.25 1.54
N ASN A 221 -6.01 19.41 2.11
CA ASN A 221 -5.67 19.72 3.50
C ASN A 221 -6.33 18.74 4.49
N LEU A 222 -7.43 18.10 4.09
CA LEU A 222 -8.08 17.04 4.88
C LEU A 222 -7.19 15.79 4.97
N ALA A 223 -6.57 15.37 3.86
CA ALA A 223 -5.67 14.21 3.86
C ALA A 223 -4.44 14.47 4.74
N GLU A 224 -3.90 15.69 4.70
CA GLU A 224 -2.81 16.14 5.57
C GLU A 224 -3.21 16.11 7.05
N ALA A 225 -4.36 16.71 7.40
CA ALA A 225 -4.88 16.70 8.77
C ALA A 225 -5.20 15.29 9.28
N GLN A 226 -5.67 14.39 8.41
CA GLN A 226 -5.88 12.98 8.75
C GLN A 226 -4.57 12.27 9.05
N ALA A 227 -3.52 12.50 8.24
CA ALA A 227 -2.20 11.92 8.50
C ALA A 227 -1.62 12.40 9.85
N ASP A 228 -1.72 13.69 10.15
CA ASP A 228 -1.31 14.24 11.45
C ASP A 228 -2.09 13.62 12.62
N CYS A 229 -3.40 13.42 12.44
CA CYS A 229 -4.24 12.79 13.46
C CYS A 229 -3.84 11.33 13.71
N LEU A 230 -3.51 10.58 12.65
CA LEU A 230 -3.02 9.21 12.77
C LEU A 230 -1.69 9.15 13.53
N LEU A 231 -0.75 10.06 13.25
CA LEU A 231 0.52 10.09 13.97
C LEU A 231 0.36 10.37 15.47
N LYS A 232 -0.57 11.25 15.84
CA LYS A 232 -0.88 11.53 17.26
C LYS A 232 -1.39 10.28 18.00
N ARG A 233 -1.96 9.29 17.30
CA ARG A 233 -2.43 8.04 17.90
C ARG A 233 -1.33 7.00 18.09
N VAL A 234 -0.27 7.03 17.28
CA VAL A 234 0.82 6.04 17.33
C VAL A 234 1.67 6.19 18.59
N GLN A 235 1.65 7.34 19.28
CA GLN A 235 2.37 7.64 20.52
C GLN A 235 3.90 7.40 20.51
N VAL A 236 4.49 7.04 19.36
CA VAL A 236 5.95 6.93 19.17
C VAL A 236 6.50 8.28 18.71
N ARG A 237 7.40 8.86 19.51
CA ARG A 237 8.07 10.13 19.17
C ARG A 237 9.10 9.89 18.07
N GLY A 238 9.08 10.73 17.04
CA GLY A 238 10.03 10.68 15.92
C GLY A 238 9.33 10.66 14.56
N PHE A 239 8.10 10.13 14.50
CA PHE A 239 7.28 10.21 13.30
C PHE A 239 6.72 11.61 13.09
N HIS A 240 6.77 12.08 11.85
CA HIS A 240 6.06 13.27 11.40
C HIS A 240 5.75 13.19 9.90
N VAL A 241 4.77 13.97 9.45
CA VAL A 241 4.44 14.12 8.03
C VAL A 241 4.83 15.51 7.56
N GLU A 242 5.36 15.61 6.35
CA GLU A 242 5.60 16.89 5.67
C GLU A 242 4.96 16.88 4.29
N LYS A 243 4.36 18.02 3.91
CA LYS A 243 3.93 18.26 2.54
C LYS A 243 5.11 18.78 1.72
N ARG A 244 5.53 18.00 0.72
CA ARG A 244 6.62 18.35 -0.21
C ARG A 244 6.07 18.51 -1.62
N GLY A 245 5.78 19.75 -1.97
CA GLY A 245 5.12 20.09 -3.23
C GLY A 245 3.71 19.46 -3.30
N VAL A 246 3.55 18.48 -4.19
CA VAL A 246 2.30 17.75 -4.42
C VAL A 246 2.23 16.40 -3.68
N ALA A 247 3.30 16.03 -2.97
CA ALA A 247 3.38 14.79 -2.21
C ALA A 247 3.26 15.03 -0.71
N LEU A 248 2.79 14.01 0.01
CA LEU A 248 2.80 13.94 1.47
C LEU A 248 3.77 12.84 1.88
N THR A 249 4.74 13.19 2.71
CA THR A 249 5.85 12.30 3.04
C THR A 249 5.91 12.03 4.53
N LEU A 250 5.93 10.76 4.90
CA LEU A 250 6.14 10.26 6.25
C LEU A 250 7.65 10.16 6.53
N TYR A 251 8.06 10.73 7.65
CA TYR A 251 9.43 10.73 8.15
C TYR A 251 9.54 9.99 9.47
N TRP A 252 10.70 9.37 9.68
CA TRP A 252 11.20 9.01 11.00
C TRP A 252 12.46 9.81 11.28
N GLN A 253 12.38 10.69 12.29
CA GLN A 253 13.42 11.72 12.52
C GLN A 253 13.74 12.44 11.21
N ARG A 254 14.99 12.43 10.72
CA ARG A 254 15.36 13.09 9.45
C ARG A 254 15.22 12.18 8.22
N GLY A 255 14.82 10.93 8.41
CA GLY A 255 14.76 9.90 7.39
C GLY A 255 13.40 9.80 6.72
N GLU A 256 13.38 9.87 5.38
CA GLU A 256 12.17 9.62 4.60
C GLU A 256 11.83 8.13 4.58
N LEU A 257 10.59 7.81 4.97
CA LEU A 257 10.09 6.43 5.00
C LEU A 257 9.15 6.15 3.84
N VAL A 258 8.15 7.00 3.62
CA VAL A 258 7.15 6.81 2.56
C VAL A 258 6.69 8.17 2.03
N SER A 259 6.66 8.33 0.71
CA SER A 259 6.09 9.49 0.03
C SER A 259 4.89 9.06 -0.81
N VAL A 260 3.75 9.71 -0.60
CA VAL A 260 2.51 9.46 -1.35
C VAL A 260 2.16 10.67 -2.21
N SER A 261 1.72 10.44 -3.44
CA SER A 261 1.26 11.50 -4.35
C SER A 261 0.12 11.02 -5.23
N ALA A 262 -0.71 11.95 -5.69
CA ALA A 262 -1.86 11.65 -6.55
C ALA A 262 -1.64 12.20 -7.96
N TRP A 263 -2.14 11.48 -8.97
CA TRP A 263 -1.94 11.78 -10.39
C TRP A 263 -3.20 11.54 -11.22
N ARG A 264 -3.42 12.36 -12.26
CA ARG A 264 -4.49 12.18 -13.26
C ARG A 264 -3.91 11.84 -14.62
N CYS A 265 -4.62 10.99 -15.35
CA CYS A 265 -4.28 10.55 -16.70
C CYS A 265 -4.49 11.68 -17.74
#